data_AF-A0A2I0IPC3-F1
#
_entry.id   AF-A0A2I0IPC3-F1
#
_cell.length_a   1.000
_cell.length_b   1.000
_cell.length_c   1.000
_cell.angle_alpha   90.00
_cell.angle_beta   90.00
_cell.angle_gamma   90.00
#
_symmetry.space_group_name_H-M   'P 1'
#
loop_
_entity.id
_entity.type
_entity.pdbx_description
1 polymer ?
#
loop_
_entity_poly.entity_id
_entity_poly.type
_entity_poly.pdbx_seq_one_letter_code
_entity_poly.pdbx_strand_id
1 'polypeptide(L)'
;MTDDWNSAYTFVSGSEDICVGGQRLSIIFAPGHTDGHLALLHNSTRSLIVGDHCVGQGSAFLDLYSGASMADYFKTTYKFMELSPHALIPMHGRCFSIERFNRSLGSFAAELDKFEAKSSL
;
A
#
# COMPACT_ATOMS: atom_id res chain seq x y z
N MET A 1 -5.04 -24.54 -23.45
CA MET A 1 -4.70 -23.11 -23.51
C MET A 1 -3.23 -23.03 -23.19
N THR A 2 -2.39 -22.80 -24.20
CA THR A 2 -0.96 -22.58 -24.03
C THR A 2 -0.78 -21.10 -23.70
N ASP A 3 -0.22 -20.81 -22.53
CA ASP A 3 0.09 -19.45 -22.10
C ASP A 3 1.20 -18.88 -23.01
N ASP A 4 0.80 -18.14 -24.04
CA ASP A 4 1.69 -17.39 -24.95
C ASP A 4 2.26 -16.12 -24.27
N TRP A 5 2.67 -16.21 -23.00
CA TRP A 5 3.34 -15.12 -22.31
C TRP A 5 4.84 -15.15 -22.66
N ASN A 6 5.18 -14.64 -23.84
CA ASN A 6 6.57 -14.43 -24.26
C ASN A 6 7.24 -13.47 -23.25
N SER A 7 8.04 -14.04 -22.34
CA SER A 7 8.25 -13.52 -20.99
C SER A 7 9.35 -12.47 -20.92
N ALA A 8 9.16 -11.32 -21.56
CA ALA A 8 9.95 -10.14 -21.24
C ALA A 8 9.37 -9.51 -19.97
N TYR A 9 10.03 -9.71 -18.83
CA TYR A 9 9.75 -8.99 -17.59
C TYR A 9 10.82 -7.92 -17.36
N THR A 10 10.41 -6.83 -16.73
CA THR A 10 11.30 -5.73 -16.34
C THR A 10 11.25 -5.58 -14.83
N PHE A 11 12.42 -5.65 -14.20
CA PHE A 11 12.53 -5.33 -12.78
C PHE A 11 12.30 -3.83 -12.57
N VAL A 12 11.58 -3.50 -11.50
CA VAL A 12 11.30 -2.13 -11.08
C VAL A 12 11.80 -1.94 -9.66
N SER A 13 12.31 -0.76 -9.35
CA SER A 13 12.79 -0.36 -8.03
C SER A 13 11.68 0.23 -7.15
N GLY A 14 10.54 0.60 -7.76
CA GLY A 14 9.41 1.21 -7.06
C GLY A 14 9.51 2.74 -6.95
N SER A 15 10.16 3.35 -7.94
CA SER A 15 10.27 4.80 -8.12
C SER A 15 10.01 5.26 -9.56
N GLU A 16 9.74 4.31 -10.45
CA GLU A 16 9.53 4.54 -11.87
C GLU A 16 8.08 4.93 -12.18
N ASP A 17 7.90 5.62 -13.31
CA ASP A 17 6.59 5.75 -13.94
C ASP A 17 6.44 4.69 -15.04
N ILE A 18 5.26 4.06 -15.11
CA ILE A 18 4.87 3.17 -16.20
C ILE A 18 3.65 3.72 -16.94
N CYS A 19 3.53 3.37 -18.22
CA CYS A 19 2.40 3.74 -19.06
C CYS A 19 1.58 2.49 -19.42
N VAL A 20 0.30 2.49 -19.05
CA VAL A 20 -0.64 1.41 -19.34
C VAL A 20 -1.88 2.01 -20.00
N GLY A 21 -2.20 1.60 -21.23
CA GLY A 21 -3.36 2.14 -21.96
C GLY A 21 -3.33 3.66 -22.15
N GLY A 22 -2.14 4.25 -22.28
CA GLY A 22 -1.95 5.71 -22.37
C GLY A 22 -2.10 6.46 -21.05
N GLN A 23 -2.36 5.77 -19.94
CA GLN A 23 -2.39 6.36 -18.60
C GLN A 23 -1.05 6.19 -17.90
N ARG A 24 -0.59 7.22 -17.20
CA ARG A 24 0.66 7.19 -16.42
C ARG A 24 0.38 6.77 -14.98
N LEU A 25 1.13 5.79 -14.50
CA LEU A 25 1.08 5.25 -13.15
C LEU A 25 2.47 5.37 -12.53
N SER A 26 2.59 6.06 -11.41
CA SER A 26 3.82 6.06 -10.62
C SER A 26 3.86 4.82 -9.74
N ILE A 27 4.94 4.05 -9.83
CA ILE A 27 5.19 2.92 -8.94
C ILE A 27 5.69 3.46 -7.61
N ILE A 28 5.11 2.96 -6.52
CA ILE A 28 5.43 3.32 -5.16
C ILE A 28 5.93 2.08 -4.44
N PHE A 29 7.22 2.00 -4.13
CA PHE A 29 7.73 0.97 -3.22
C PHE A 29 7.03 1.11 -1.86
N ALA A 30 6.42 0.01 -1.40
CA ALA A 30 5.44 0.00 -0.34
C ALA A 30 5.56 -1.28 0.53
N PRO A 31 6.74 -1.57 1.11
CA PRO A 31 6.95 -2.79 1.89
C PRO A 31 6.13 -2.76 3.18
N GLY A 32 5.91 -3.95 3.75
CA GLY A 32 5.25 -4.11 5.05
C GLY A 32 4.32 -5.30 5.08
N HIS A 33 3.41 -5.41 4.10
CA HIS A 33 2.60 -6.61 3.89
C HIS A 33 3.45 -7.79 3.37
N THR A 34 4.35 -7.50 2.43
CA THR A 34 5.48 -8.33 2.00
C THR A 34 6.69 -7.41 1.76
N ASP A 35 7.89 -7.95 1.59
CA ASP A 35 9.11 -7.17 1.31
C ASP A 35 9.14 -6.57 -0.13
N GLY A 36 8.47 -7.22 -1.08
CA GLY A 36 8.36 -6.80 -2.48
C GLY A 36 7.09 -6.02 -2.83
N HIS A 37 6.28 -5.62 -1.85
CA HIS A 37 4.99 -4.97 -2.12
C HIS A 37 5.14 -3.60 -2.80
N LEU A 38 4.32 -3.36 -3.83
CA LEU A 38 4.26 -2.12 -4.61
C LEU A 38 2.83 -1.58 -4.63
N ALA A 39 2.70 -0.26 -4.61
CA ALA A 39 1.45 0.43 -4.91
C ALA A 39 1.59 1.23 -6.22
N LEU A 40 0.47 1.51 -6.89
CA LEU A 40 0.45 2.25 -8.15
C LEU A 40 -0.42 3.50 -8.01
N LEU A 41 0.18 4.68 -8.16
CA LEU A 41 -0.53 5.95 -8.13
C LEU A 41 -0.90 6.35 -9.57
N HIS A 42 -2.19 6.44 -9.85
CA HIS A 42 -2.67 6.98 -11.11
C HIS A 42 -2.62 8.50 -11.10
N ASN A 43 -1.67 9.09 -11.83
CA ASN A 43 -1.28 10.50 -11.68
C ASN A 43 -2.42 11.48 -12.01
N SER A 44 -3.27 11.17 -12.99
CA SER A 44 -4.34 12.08 -13.43
C SER A 44 -5.49 12.16 -12.43
N THR A 45 -5.90 11.03 -11.86
CA THR A 45 -7.02 10.97 -10.90
C THR A 45 -6.58 11.08 -9.44
N ARG A 46 -5.27 10.93 -9.18
CA ARG A 46 -4.70 10.69 -7.85
C ARG A 46 -5.34 9.50 -7.13
N SER A 47 -5.71 8.45 -7.85
CA SER A 47 -6.17 7.20 -7.24
C SER A 47 -4.98 6.29 -6.97
N LEU A 48 -4.89 5.72 -5.77
CA LEU A 48 -3.80 4.83 -5.38
C LEU A 48 -4.31 3.40 -5.30
N ILE A 49 -3.78 2.51 -6.14
CA ILE A 49 -3.97 1.07 -6.05
C ILE A 49 -3.01 0.55 -4.98
N VAL A 50 -3.55 0.11 -3.85
CA VAL A 50 -2.77 -0.24 -2.65
C VAL A 50 -2.57 -1.74 -2.45
N GLY A 51 -3.10 -2.58 -3.34
CA GLY A 51 -3.00 -4.03 -3.21
C GLY A 51 -3.56 -4.52 -1.87
N ASP A 52 -2.81 -5.41 -1.23
CA ASP A 52 -3.16 -6.00 0.07
C ASP A 52 -2.65 -5.19 1.27
N HIS A 53 -1.95 -4.07 1.05
CA HIS A 53 -1.44 -3.23 2.13
C HIS A 53 -2.56 -2.64 3.00
N CYS A 54 -3.71 -2.31 2.43
CA CYS A 54 -4.86 -1.82 3.19
C CYS A 54 -6.15 -2.44 2.67
N VAL A 55 -7.07 -2.76 3.58
CA VAL A 55 -8.43 -3.24 3.24
C VAL A 55 -9.46 -2.16 3.57
N GLY A 56 -10.48 -1.99 2.73
CA GLY A 56 -11.51 -0.95 2.94
C GLY A 56 -12.39 -1.14 4.19
N GLN A 57 -12.31 -2.33 4.80
CA GLN A 57 -12.91 -2.69 6.07
C GLN A 57 -12.14 -3.90 6.66
N GLY A 58 -11.80 -3.83 7.95
CA GLY A 58 -11.04 -4.88 8.64
C GLY A 58 -9.56 -4.52 8.84
N SER A 59 -8.75 -5.51 9.22
CA SER A 59 -7.30 -5.37 9.40
C SER A 59 -6.56 -6.01 8.23
N ALA A 60 -5.46 -5.41 7.77
CA ALA A 60 -4.57 -6.06 6.83
C ALA A 60 -3.85 -7.23 7.54
N PHE A 61 -3.75 -8.37 6.87
CA PHE A 61 -2.93 -9.48 7.33
C PHE A 61 -1.46 -9.18 7.02
N LEU A 62 -0.52 -9.61 7.85
CA LEU A 62 0.92 -9.47 7.59
C LEU A 62 1.52 -10.84 7.35
N ASP A 63 2.08 -11.06 6.15
CA ASP A 63 2.68 -12.34 5.80
C ASP A 63 4.14 -12.43 6.27
N LEU A 64 4.33 -12.88 7.52
CA LEU A 64 5.65 -13.03 8.14
C LEU A 64 6.57 -13.99 7.38
N TYR A 65 6.03 -14.92 6.58
CA TYR A 65 6.83 -15.83 5.77
C TYR A 65 7.35 -15.18 4.48
N SER A 66 6.78 -14.04 4.09
CA SER A 66 7.15 -13.24 2.91
C SER A 66 7.83 -11.92 3.28
N GLY A 67 8.50 -11.88 4.44
CA GLY A 67 9.30 -10.72 4.87
C GLY A 67 8.47 -9.55 5.41
N ALA A 68 7.21 -9.76 5.81
CA ALA A 68 6.40 -8.71 6.41
C ALA A 68 7.05 -8.07 7.65
N SER A 69 6.87 -6.76 7.79
CA SER A 69 7.46 -5.95 8.86
C SER A 69 6.44 -4.91 9.29
N MET A 70 6.07 -4.91 10.58
CA MET A 70 5.16 -3.88 11.12
C MET A 70 5.76 -2.48 11.00
N ALA A 71 7.07 -2.34 11.23
CA ALA A 71 7.75 -1.06 11.11
C ALA A 71 7.64 -0.49 9.69
N ASP A 72 7.86 -1.33 8.68
CA ASP A 72 7.76 -0.91 7.28
C ASP A 72 6.31 -0.74 6.85
N TYR A 73 5.40 -1.56 7.39
CA TYR A 73 3.97 -1.39 7.19
C TYR A 73 3.50 0.00 7.62
N PHE A 74 3.91 0.47 8.81
CA PHE A 74 3.55 1.81 9.29
C PHE A 74 4.24 2.92 8.47
N LYS A 75 5.52 2.77 8.11
CA LYS A 75 6.20 3.75 7.23
C LYS A 75 5.48 3.90 5.88
N THR A 76 5.12 2.78 5.24
CA THR A 76 4.36 2.78 3.99
C THR A 76 2.98 3.39 4.17
N THR A 77 2.34 3.12 5.30
CA THR A 77 1.05 3.70 5.68
C THR A 77 1.14 5.23 5.78
N TYR A 78 2.14 5.78 6.48
CA TYR A 78 2.38 7.22 6.55
C TYR A 78 2.68 7.82 5.18
N LYS A 79 3.48 7.14 4.35
CA LYS A 79 3.75 7.53 2.96
C LYS A 79 2.47 7.67 2.15
N PHE A 80 1.51 6.74 2.30
CA PHE A 80 0.21 6.85 1.63
C PHE A 80 -0.62 8.04 2.12
N MET A 81 -0.51 8.39 3.40
CA MET A 81 -1.16 9.59 3.94
C MET A 81 -0.56 10.87 3.35
N GLU A 82 0.77 10.95 3.28
CA GLU A 82 1.49 12.09 2.69
C GLU A 82 1.21 12.26 1.19
N LEU A 83 1.09 11.15 0.46
CA LEU A 83 0.67 11.16 -0.95
C LEU A 83 -0.75 11.72 -1.12
N SER A 84 -1.59 11.67 -0.09
CA SER A 84 -2.96 12.19 -0.09
C SER A 84 -3.74 11.88 -1.39
N PRO A 85 -3.92 10.58 -1.73
CA PRO A 85 -4.70 10.19 -2.91
C PRO A 85 -6.18 10.56 -2.72
N HIS A 86 -6.92 10.79 -3.81
CA HIS A 86 -8.36 11.01 -3.70
C HIS A 86 -9.13 9.73 -3.32
N ALA A 87 -8.64 8.58 -3.79
CA ALA A 87 -9.21 7.27 -3.51
C ALA A 87 -8.12 6.21 -3.36
N LEU A 88 -8.36 5.24 -2.50
CA LEU A 88 -7.57 4.04 -2.32
C LEU A 88 -8.36 2.85 -2.88
N ILE A 89 -7.70 2.05 -3.72
CA ILE A 89 -8.26 0.88 -4.40
C ILE A 89 -7.54 -0.36 -3.85
N PRO A 90 -8.15 -1.07 -2.88
CA PRO A 90 -7.57 -2.27 -2.31
C PRO A 90 -7.79 -3.48 -3.22
N MET A 91 -7.01 -4.54 -3.01
CA MET A 91 -7.27 -5.85 -3.62
C MET A 91 -8.54 -6.49 -3.05
N HIS A 92 -8.88 -6.18 -1.79
CA HIS A 92 -10.05 -6.71 -1.11
C HIS A 92 -10.98 -5.62 -0.56
N GLY A 93 -12.28 -5.80 -0.79
CA GLY A 93 -13.34 -4.90 -0.33
C GLY A 93 -13.62 -3.75 -1.30
N ARG A 94 -14.21 -2.68 -0.78
CA ARG A 94 -14.60 -1.51 -1.57
C ARG A 94 -13.50 -0.46 -1.55
N CYS A 95 -13.38 0.32 -2.63
CA CYS A 95 -12.58 1.53 -2.62
C CYS A 95 -13.03 2.50 -1.52
N PHE A 96 -12.09 3.27 -0.98
CA PHE A 96 -12.35 4.21 0.11
C PHE A 96 -11.56 5.50 -0.07
N SER A 97 -12.02 6.59 0.54
CA SER A 97 -11.35 7.88 0.47
C SER A 97 -10.16 7.97 1.45
N ILE A 98 -9.25 8.90 1.18
CA ILE A 98 -8.16 9.25 2.11
C ILE A 98 -8.68 9.72 3.47
N GLU A 99 -9.84 10.39 3.52
CA GLU A 99 -10.46 10.78 4.79
C GLU A 99 -10.84 9.58 5.64
N ARG A 100 -11.39 8.53 5.01
CA ARG A 100 -11.72 7.28 5.69
C ARG A 100 -10.45 6.56 6.13
N PHE A 101 -9.41 6.55 5.30
CA PHE A 101 -8.11 5.98 5.63
C PHE A 101 -7.47 6.64 6.86
N ASN A 102 -7.38 7.97 6.86
CA ASN A 102 -6.81 8.75 7.94
C ASN A 102 -7.57 8.56 9.26
N ARG A 103 -8.89 8.41 9.20
CA ARG A 103 -9.74 8.15 10.38
C ARG A 103 -9.46 6.78 11.01
N SER A 104 -9.30 5.75 10.19
CA SER A 104 -8.96 4.40 10.66
C SER A 104 -7.59 4.37 11.35
N LEU A 105 -6.62 5.12 10.83
CA LEU A 105 -5.27 5.21 11.41
C LEU A 105 -5.21 6.04 12.69
N GLY A 106 -6.03 7.09 12.83
CA GLY A 106 -6.13 7.83 14.09
C GLY A 106 -6.50 6.94 15.28
N SER A 107 -7.30 5.89 15.04
CA SER A 107 -7.61 4.88 16.07
C SER A 107 -6.44 3.94 16.36
N PHE A 108 -5.61 3.63 15.36
CA PHE A 108 -4.48 2.70 15.44
C PHE A 108 -3.20 3.36 16.01
N ALA A 109 -2.92 4.61 15.64
CA ALA A 109 -1.79 5.40 16.17
C ALA A 109 -1.93 5.61 17.69
N ALA A 110 -3.14 5.88 18.16
CA ALA A 110 -3.45 5.94 19.60
C ALA A 110 -3.24 4.60 20.33
N GLU A 111 -3.18 3.48 19.60
CA GLU A 111 -2.94 2.14 20.13
C GLU A 111 -1.45 1.77 20.08
N LEU A 112 -0.72 2.21 19.04
CA LEU A 112 0.74 2.16 18.94
C LEU A 112 1.43 3.00 20.03
N ASP A 113 0.99 4.23 20.26
CA ASP A 113 1.53 5.09 21.33
C ASP A 113 1.40 4.39 22.70
N LYS A 114 0.31 3.64 22.92
CA LYS A 114 0.11 2.84 24.15
C LYS A 114 1.03 1.63 24.21
N PHE A 115 1.41 1.07 23.07
CA PHE A 115 2.30 -0.08 22.98
C PHE A 115 3.76 0.32 23.21
N GLU A 116 4.22 1.41 22.58
CA GLU A 116 5.57 1.97 22.78
C GLU A 116 5.78 2.49 24.22
N ALA A 117 4.73 3.08 24.81
CA ALA A 117 4.75 3.49 26.23
C ALA A 117 4.86 2.30 27.19
N LYS A 118 4.40 1.10 26.80
CA LYS A 118 4.49 -0.13 27.61
C LYS A 118 5.81 -0.89 27.43
N SER A 119 6.46 -0.80 26.27
CA SER A 119 7.77 -1.42 26.03
C SER A 119 8.95 -0.64 26.64
N SER A 120 8.66 0.52 27.23
CA SER A 120 9.63 1.39 27.91
C SER A 120 9.65 1.20 29.44
N LEU A 121 8.95 0.17 29.94
CA LEU A 121 8.88 -0.28 31.34
C LEU A 121 9.46 -1.70 31.46
#